data_AF-A0A844YEM7-F1
#
_entry.id   AF-A0A844YEM7-F1
#
_cell.length_a   1.000
_cell.length_b   1.000
_cell.length_c   1.000
_cell.angle_alpha   90.00
_cell.angle_beta   90.00
_cell.angle_gamma   90.00
#
_symmetry.space_group_name_H-M   'P 1'
#
loop_
_entity.id
_entity.type
_entity.pdbx_description
1 polymer ?
#
loop_
_entity_poly.entity_id
_entity_poly.type
_entity_poly.pdbx_seq_one_letter_code
_entity_poly.pdbx_strand_id
1 'polypeptide(L)'
;MKADRLRWRIPIAEGVVAFQLLAAIFFLADSWSERDAGGLALVEIAVALALFAGAVFGAYALRTLLEQARRQEEALTIARGALGELIERKFTAWRLSGAEAAIALLALKGFTVAEIAGMRGSAEGTVRSQLSQVYAKAGVSSQVMLMSLFLDDLLDDEQAALLQE
;
A
#
# COMPACT_ATOMS: atom_id res chain seq x y z
N MET A 1 -1.88 -7.30 9.22
CA MET A 1 -0.78 -7.46 10.20
C MET A 1 0.40 -6.49 10.04
N LYS A 2 0.44 -5.59 9.02
CA LYS A 2 1.46 -4.50 8.93
C LYS A 2 0.99 -3.17 9.55
N ALA A 3 -0.33 -2.92 9.60
CA ALA A 3 -0.92 -1.69 10.13
C ALA A 3 -0.71 -1.48 11.63
N ASP A 4 -0.60 -2.56 12.41
CA ASP A 4 -0.48 -2.46 13.86
C ASP A 4 0.89 -1.93 14.29
N ARG A 5 1.97 -2.25 13.58
CA ARG A 5 3.31 -1.73 13.91
C ARG A 5 3.44 -0.22 13.71
N LEU A 6 2.59 0.41 12.91
CA LEU A 6 2.64 1.85 12.68
C LEU A 6 1.92 2.64 13.79
N ARG A 7 0.81 2.09 14.31
CA ARG A 7 0.06 2.70 15.43
C ARG A 7 0.86 2.78 16.73
N TRP A 8 1.83 1.90 16.94
CA TRP A 8 2.70 1.94 18.13
C TRP A 8 3.86 2.95 18.01
N ARG A 9 4.18 3.44 16.81
CA ARG A 9 5.32 4.38 16.61
C ARG A 9 4.95 5.84 16.87
N ILE A 10 3.69 6.20 16.62
CA ILE A 10 3.12 7.52 16.92
C ILE A 10 3.17 7.84 18.43
N PRO A 11 2.68 6.96 19.35
CA PRO A 11 2.74 7.23 20.78
C PRO A 11 4.17 7.22 21.33
N ILE A 12 5.11 6.51 20.68
CA ILE A 12 6.53 6.57 21.06
C ILE A 12 7.12 7.94 20.71
N ALA A 13 6.83 8.47 19.52
CA ALA A 13 7.30 9.81 19.13
C ALA A 13 6.67 10.91 20.01
N GLU A 14 5.37 10.83 20.29
CA GLU A 14 4.68 11.74 21.22
C GLU A 14 5.26 11.64 22.63
N GLY A 15 5.56 10.43 23.11
CA GLY A 15 6.18 10.21 24.41
C GLY A 15 7.60 10.79 24.50
N VAL A 16 8.40 10.68 23.44
CA VAL A 16 9.74 11.29 23.39
C VAL A 16 9.63 12.81 23.44
N VAL A 17 8.75 13.42 22.65
CA VAL A 17 8.55 14.89 22.65
C VAL A 17 8.05 15.37 24.02
N ALA A 18 7.09 14.66 24.63
CA ALA A 18 6.58 15.00 25.95
C ALA A 18 7.66 14.88 27.05
N PHE A 19 8.47 13.83 27.00
CA PHE A 19 9.59 13.65 27.94
C PHE A 19 10.65 14.74 27.78
N GLN A 20 10.94 15.16 26.54
CA GLN A 20 11.87 16.25 26.26
C GLN A 20 11.37 17.62 26.73
N LEU A 21 10.08 17.93 26.54
CA LEU A 21 9.47 19.15 27.07
C LEU A 21 9.50 19.17 28.60
N LEU A 22 9.20 18.03 29.24
CA LEU A 22 9.25 17.90 30.69
C LEU A 22 10.68 18.08 31.23
N ALA A 23 11.68 17.49 30.56
CA ALA A 23 13.08 17.69 30.90
C ALA A 23 13.52 19.15 30.73
N ALA A 24 13.13 19.82 29.64
CA ALA A 24 13.44 21.23 29.42
C ALA A 24 12.81 22.15 30.49
N ILE A 25 11.57 21.87 30.91
CA ILE A 25 10.90 22.61 32.00
C ILE A 25 11.59 22.37 33.34
N PHE A 26 12.00 21.12 33.63
CA PHE A 26 12.72 20.78 34.86
C PHE A 26 14.05 21.56 34.96
N PHE A 27 14.85 21.56 33.90
CA PHE A 27 16.10 22.32 33.83
C PHE A 27 15.88 23.83 33.99
N LEU A 28 14.84 24.41 33.38
CA LEU A 28 14.53 25.84 33.51
C LEU A 28 14.13 26.23 34.95
N ALA A 29 13.43 25.33 35.65
CA ALA A 29 13.01 25.54 37.04
C ALA A 29 14.18 25.42 38.03
N ASP A 30 15.09 24.46 37.79
CA ASP A 30 16.31 24.26 38.58
C ASP A 30 17.26 25.47 38.46
N SER A 31 17.47 25.95 37.22
CA SER A 31 18.29 27.13 36.92
C SER A 31 17.82 28.43 37.59
N TRP A 32 16.49 28.59 37.80
CA TRP A 32 15.94 29.78 38.48
C TRP A 32 16.25 29.79 39.99
N SER A 33 16.42 28.62 40.60
CA SER A 33 16.63 28.44 42.04
C SER A 33 18.07 28.78 42.46
N GLU A 34 19.06 28.52 41.61
CA GLU A 34 20.48 28.64 41.96
C GLU A 34 21.16 29.80 41.22
N ARG A 35 20.99 31.02 41.74
CA ARG A 35 21.50 32.25 41.14
C ARG A 35 23.03 32.47 41.20
N ASP A 36 23.82 31.56 41.78
CA ASP A 36 25.28 31.71 41.95
C ASP A 36 26.14 30.52 41.46
N ALA A 37 25.60 29.61 40.64
CA ALA A 37 26.32 28.40 40.19
C ALA A 37 26.69 28.44 38.69
N GLY A 38 27.74 29.18 38.34
CA GLY A 38 28.13 29.44 36.93
C GLY A 38 28.25 28.23 35.99
N GLY A 39 28.99 27.17 36.37
CA GLY A 39 29.36 26.07 35.45
C GLY A 39 28.26 25.06 35.13
N LEU A 40 27.25 24.94 35.99
CA LEU A 40 26.12 24.02 35.77
C LEU A 40 25.18 24.56 34.70
N ALA A 41 24.91 25.88 34.69
CA ALA A 41 24.03 26.53 33.71
C ALA A 41 24.44 26.31 32.24
N LEU A 42 25.75 26.21 31.95
CA LEU A 42 26.24 25.91 30.59
C LEU A 42 25.91 24.46 30.16
N VAL A 43 25.94 23.53 31.11
CA VAL A 43 25.57 22.12 30.86
C VAL A 43 24.06 22.02 30.63
N GLU A 44 23.24 22.75 31.38
CA GLU A 44 21.78 22.79 31.20
C GLU A 44 21.40 23.29 29.80
N ILE A 45 22.03 24.39 29.35
CA ILE A 45 21.81 24.95 28.02
C ILE A 45 22.26 23.97 26.93
N ALA A 46 23.40 23.29 27.12
CA ALA A 46 23.89 22.28 26.18
C ALA A 46 22.93 21.08 26.08
N VAL A 47 22.35 20.63 27.20
CA VAL A 47 21.36 19.55 27.23
C VAL A 47 20.06 19.98 26.53
N ALA A 48 19.55 21.18 26.81
CA ALA A 48 18.35 21.71 26.16
C ALA A 48 18.53 21.81 24.64
N LEU A 49 19.69 22.29 24.17
CA LEU A 49 20.02 22.36 22.74
C LEU A 49 20.14 20.98 22.09
N ALA A 50 20.76 20.01 22.77
CA ALA A 50 20.87 18.65 22.27
C ALA A 50 19.50 17.97 22.14
N LEU A 51 18.59 18.18 23.10
CA LEU A 51 17.22 17.66 23.03
C LEU A 51 16.41 18.33 21.92
N PHE A 52 16.50 19.65 21.78
CA PHE A 52 15.83 20.40 20.72
C PHE A 52 16.30 19.95 19.34
N ALA A 53 17.62 19.82 19.14
CA ALA A 53 18.19 19.32 17.88
C ALA A 53 17.74 17.88 17.58
N GLY A 54 17.70 17.02 18.61
CA GLY A 54 17.19 15.64 18.48
C GLY A 54 15.73 15.59 18.06
N ALA A 55 14.87 16.45 18.61
CA ALA A 55 13.46 16.54 18.25
C ALA A 55 13.27 16.99 16.78
N VAL A 56 14.00 18.02 16.36
CA VAL A 56 13.96 18.53 14.98
C VAL A 56 14.44 17.47 13.99
N PHE A 57 15.56 16.80 14.28
CA PHE A 57 16.08 15.73 13.43
C PHE A 57 15.11 14.55 13.36
N GLY A 58 14.53 14.14 14.49
CA GLY A 58 13.53 13.07 14.54
C GLY A 58 12.28 13.39 13.71
N ALA A 59 11.75 14.61 13.83
CA ALA A 59 10.61 15.07 13.06
C ALA A 59 10.91 15.10 11.54
N TYR A 60 12.10 15.56 11.15
CA TYR A 60 12.52 15.61 9.75
C TYR A 60 12.66 14.21 9.15
N ALA A 61 13.33 13.30 9.85
CA ALA A 61 13.49 11.91 9.41
C ALA A 61 12.14 11.20 9.27
N LEU A 62 11.21 11.42 10.22
CA LEU A 62 9.88 10.81 10.17
C LEU A 62 9.06 11.31 8.97
N ARG A 63 9.09 12.61 8.67
CA ARG A 63 8.40 13.18 7.50
C ARG A 63 8.92 12.57 6.20
N THR A 64 10.24 12.51 6.06
CA THR A 64 10.90 11.93 4.87
C THR A 64 10.52 10.46 4.68
N LEU A 65 10.55 9.67 5.76
CA LEU A 65 10.19 8.25 5.71
C LEU A 65 8.70 8.03 5.41
N LEU A 66 7.82 8.90 5.90
CA LEU A 66 6.38 8.83 5.61
C LEU A 66 6.07 9.20 4.16
N GLU A 67 6.75 10.20 3.60
CA GLU A 67 6.63 10.56 2.19
C GLU A 67 7.13 9.43 1.27
N GLN A 68 8.26 8.80 1.60
CA GLN A 68 8.77 7.64 0.87
C GLN A 68 7.82 6.43 0.96
N ALA A 69 7.24 6.19 2.13
CA ALA A 69 6.27 5.10 2.31
C ALA A 69 5.00 5.33 1.47
N ARG A 70 4.49 6.57 1.39
CA ARG A 70 3.34 6.92 0.54
C ARG A 70 3.63 6.67 -0.94
N ARG A 71 4.82 7.05 -1.43
CA ARG A 71 5.23 6.80 -2.83
C ARG A 71 5.34 5.32 -3.16
N GLN A 72 5.79 4.48 -2.21
CA GLN A 72 5.82 3.03 -2.41
C GLN A 72 4.42 2.39 -2.44
N GLU A 73 3.48 2.93 -1.67
CA GLU A 73 2.07 2.50 -1.70
C GLU A 73 1.39 2.88 -3.02
N GLU A 74 1.73 4.04 -3.58
CA GLU A 74 1.24 4.50 -4.90
C GLU A 74 1.75 3.61 -6.03
N ALA A 75 3.02 3.21 -6.05
CA ALA A 75 3.57 2.33 -7.10
C ALA A 75 2.89 0.95 -7.16
N LEU A 76 2.51 0.37 -6.01
CA LEU A 76 1.79 -0.90 -5.95
C LEU A 76 0.28 -0.74 -6.25
N THR A 77 -0.29 0.43 -5.96
CA THR A 77 -1.69 0.76 -6.28
C THR A 77 -1.86 1.03 -7.78
N ILE A 78 -0.89 1.68 -8.44
CA ILE A 78 -0.92 1.96 -9.87
C ILE A 78 -0.87 0.67 -10.69
N ALA A 79 0.04 -0.26 -10.35
CA ALA A 79 0.13 -1.55 -11.05
C ALA A 79 -1.11 -2.44 -10.86
N ARG A 80 -1.72 -2.43 -9.66
CA ARG A 80 -2.97 -3.14 -9.38
C ARG A 80 -4.22 -2.46 -9.96
N GLY A 81 -4.20 -1.12 -10.08
CA GLY A 81 -5.25 -0.33 -10.70
C GLY A 81 -5.30 -0.55 -12.20
N ALA A 82 -4.17 -0.50 -12.89
CA ALA A 82 -4.11 -0.65 -14.35
C ALA A 82 -4.65 -1.99 -14.84
N LEU A 83 -4.25 -3.11 -14.21
CA LEU A 83 -4.78 -4.44 -14.56
C LEU A 83 -6.27 -4.58 -14.20
N GLY A 84 -6.69 -4.03 -13.05
CA GLY A 84 -8.10 -4.03 -12.64
C GLY A 84 -8.99 -3.28 -13.63
N GLU A 85 -8.56 -2.10 -14.06
CA GLU A 85 -9.26 -1.32 -15.08
C GLU A 85 -9.27 -2.01 -16.45
N LEU A 86 -8.16 -2.63 -16.86
CA LEU A 86 -8.11 -3.42 -18.10
C LEU A 86 -9.13 -4.56 -18.08
N ILE A 87 -9.20 -5.31 -16.98
CA ILE A 87 -10.19 -6.37 -16.76
C ILE A 87 -11.61 -5.82 -16.85
N GLU A 88 -11.91 -4.72 -16.16
CA GLU A 88 -13.24 -4.12 -16.17
C GLU A 88 -13.65 -3.62 -17.56
N ARG A 89 -12.73 -2.97 -18.29
CA ARG A 89 -12.96 -2.50 -19.66
C ARG A 89 -13.25 -3.68 -20.60
N LYS A 90 -12.44 -4.74 -20.56
CA LYS A 90 -12.63 -5.93 -21.42
C LYS A 90 -13.93 -6.66 -21.06
N PHE A 91 -14.24 -6.82 -19.77
CA PHE A 91 -15.48 -7.47 -19.33
C PHE A 91 -16.73 -6.70 -19.76
N THR A 92 -16.68 -5.36 -19.69
CA THR A 92 -17.72 -4.48 -20.20
C THR A 92 -17.85 -4.58 -21.73
N ALA A 93 -16.73 -4.57 -22.45
CA ALA A 93 -16.70 -4.71 -23.91
C ALA A 93 -17.30 -6.03 -24.40
N TRP A 94 -16.99 -7.13 -23.69
CA TRP A 94 -17.57 -8.45 -23.95
C TRP A 94 -19.01 -8.62 -23.45
N ARG A 95 -19.56 -7.61 -22.75
CA ARG A 95 -20.91 -7.61 -22.17
C ARG A 95 -21.14 -8.84 -21.30
N LEU A 96 -20.19 -9.11 -20.40
CA LEU A 96 -20.35 -10.16 -19.40
C LEU A 96 -21.42 -9.75 -18.37
N SER A 97 -22.29 -10.69 -18.02
CA SER A 97 -23.16 -10.57 -16.85
C SER A 97 -22.34 -10.63 -15.56
N GLY A 98 -22.91 -10.19 -14.43
CA GLY A 98 -22.21 -10.25 -13.13
C GLY A 98 -21.76 -11.67 -12.75
N ALA A 99 -22.54 -12.69 -13.12
CA ALA A 99 -22.18 -14.09 -12.89
C ALA A 99 -21.01 -14.57 -13.77
N GLU A 100 -21.01 -14.18 -15.05
CA GLU A 100 -19.93 -14.49 -16.00
C GLU A 100 -18.64 -13.77 -15.61
N ALA A 101 -18.71 -12.47 -15.28
CA ALA A 101 -17.57 -11.68 -14.83
C ALA A 101 -16.91 -12.29 -13.58
N ALA A 102 -17.71 -12.73 -12.61
CA ALA A 102 -17.20 -13.38 -11.39
C ALA A 102 -16.43 -14.67 -11.70
N ILE A 103 -16.95 -15.50 -12.61
CA ILE A 103 -16.28 -16.76 -13.02
C ILE A 103 -15.05 -16.47 -13.87
N ALA A 104 -15.13 -15.53 -14.81
CA ALA A 104 -14.01 -15.11 -15.65
C ALA A 104 -12.85 -14.59 -14.80
N LEU A 105 -13.14 -13.82 -13.75
CA LEU A 105 -12.12 -13.32 -12.82
C LEU A 105 -11.42 -14.44 -12.04
N LEU A 106 -12.15 -15.48 -11.63
CA LEU A 106 -11.56 -16.63 -10.97
C LEU A 106 -10.74 -17.48 -11.95
N ALA A 107 -11.21 -17.65 -13.19
CA ALA A 107 -10.44 -18.32 -14.22
C ALA A 107 -9.15 -17.57 -14.55
N LEU A 108 -9.19 -16.24 -14.62
CA LEU A 108 -8.00 -15.41 -14.82
C LEU A 108 -7.00 -15.53 -13.65
N LYS A 109 -7.48 -15.78 -12.44
CA LYS A 109 -6.66 -16.10 -11.26
C LYS A 109 -6.08 -17.52 -11.26
N GLY A 110 -6.38 -18.33 -12.29
CA GLY A 110 -5.85 -19.68 -12.43
C GLY A 110 -6.63 -20.76 -11.69
N PHE A 111 -7.82 -20.45 -11.14
CA PHE A 111 -8.65 -21.46 -10.49
C PHE A 111 -9.24 -22.45 -11.51
N THR A 112 -9.34 -23.70 -11.10
CA THR A 112 -9.98 -24.78 -11.84
C THR A 112 -11.51 -24.70 -11.75
N VAL A 113 -12.20 -25.40 -12.65
CA VAL A 113 -13.67 -25.50 -12.64
C VAL A 113 -14.20 -25.99 -11.30
N ALA A 114 -13.55 -26.99 -10.68
CA ALA A 114 -13.96 -27.57 -9.40
C ALA A 114 -13.81 -26.56 -8.25
N GLU A 115 -12.71 -25.81 -8.21
CA GLU A 115 -12.48 -24.77 -7.20
C GLU A 115 -13.48 -23.62 -7.36
N ILE A 116 -13.74 -23.19 -8.61
CA ILE A 116 -14.74 -22.16 -8.90
C ILE A 116 -16.14 -22.62 -8.48
N ALA A 117 -16.49 -23.87 -8.77
CA ALA A 117 -17.75 -24.48 -8.36
C ALA A 117 -17.91 -24.46 -6.83
N GLY A 118 -16.86 -24.86 -6.11
CA GLY A 118 -16.82 -24.83 -4.64
C GLY A 118 -16.96 -23.42 -4.07
N MET A 119 -16.20 -22.44 -4.59
CA MET A 119 -16.26 -21.05 -4.14
C MET A 119 -17.61 -20.38 -4.43
N ARG A 120 -18.26 -20.76 -5.53
CA ARG A 120 -19.55 -20.19 -5.95
C ARG A 120 -20.78 -20.96 -5.47
N GLY A 121 -20.61 -22.09 -4.78
CA GLY A 121 -21.73 -22.99 -4.44
C GLY A 121 -22.55 -23.42 -5.66
N SER A 122 -21.90 -23.59 -6.82
CA SER A 122 -22.54 -23.91 -8.10
C SER A 122 -22.06 -25.27 -8.60
N ALA A 123 -22.85 -25.97 -9.40
CA ALA A 123 -22.40 -27.22 -10.01
C ALA A 123 -21.28 -26.99 -11.03
N GLU A 124 -20.32 -27.91 -11.15
CA GLU A 124 -19.24 -27.82 -12.14
C GLU A 124 -19.75 -27.67 -13.58
N GLY A 125 -20.84 -28.35 -13.94
CA GLY A 125 -21.47 -28.23 -15.26
C GLY A 125 -21.93 -26.80 -15.56
N THR A 126 -22.49 -26.12 -14.55
CA THR A 126 -22.88 -24.71 -14.65
C THR A 126 -21.66 -23.81 -14.86
N VAL A 127 -20.57 -24.06 -14.13
CA VAL A 127 -19.31 -23.31 -14.29
C VAL A 127 -18.70 -23.52 -15.67
N ARG A 128 -18.67 -24.76 -16.19
CA ARG A 128 -18.18 -25.05 -17.55
C ARG A 128 -19.00 -24.33 -18.61
N SER A 129 -20.32 -24.36 -18.49
CA SER A 129 -21.21 -23.67 -19.43
C SER A 129 -20.98 -22.16 -19.42
N GLN A 130 -20.88 -21.54 -18.23
CA GLN A 130 -20.61 -20.10 -18.10
C GLN A 130 -19.21 -19.74 -18.62
N LEU A 131 -18.18 -20.56 -18.36
CA LEU A 131 -16.85 -20.33 -18.93
C LEU A 131 -16.84 -20.43 -20.45
N SER A 132 -17.53 -21.40 -21.03
CA SER A 132 -17.64 -21.50 -22.49
C SER A 132 -18.32 -20.27 -23.10
N GLN A 133 -19.34 -19.71 -22.44
CA GLN A 133 -19.96 -18.45 -22.86
C GLN A 133 -18.99 -17.27 -22.76
N VAL A 134 -18.21 -17.19 -21.67
CA VAL A 134 -17.16 -16.18 -21.50
C VAL A 134 -16.14 -16.27 -22.63
N TYR A 135 -15.62 -17.47 -22.92
CA TYR A 135 -14.62 -17.67 -23.98
C TYR A 135 -15.16 -17.27 -25.35
N ALA A 136 -16.39 -17.67 -25.67
CA ALA A 136 -17.06 -17.28 -26.91
C ALA A 136 -17.21 -15.76 -27.03
N LYS A 137 -17.60 -15.06 -25.96
CA LYS A 137 -17.72 -13.59 -25.94
C LYS A 137 -16.36 -12.88 -26.03
N ALA A 138 -15.32 -13.48 -25.48
CA ALA A 138 -13.95 -12.98 -25.54
C ALA A 138 -13.23 -13.34 -26.86
N GLY A 139 -13.84 -14.16 -27.72
CA GLY A 139 -13.23 -14.60 -28.98
C GLY A 139 -12.10 -15.62 -28.81
N VAL A 140 -12.03 -16.30 -27.67
CA VAL A 140 -11.02 -17.33 -27.35
C VAL A 140 -11.68 -18.69 -27.15
N SER A 141 -10.88 -19.76 -27.09
CA SER A 141 -11.41 -21.12 -26.90
C SER A 141 -10.92 -21.83 -25.64
N SER A 142 -10.08 -21.18 -24.83
CA SER A 142 -9.58 -21.77 -23.58
C SER A 142 -9.23 -20.73 -22.51
N GLN A 143 -9.12 -21.21 -21.26
CA GLN A 143 -8.66 -20.41 -20.12
C GLN A 143 -7.27 -19.83 -20.37
N VAL A 144 -6.37 -20.63 -20.94
CA VAL A 144 -4.99 -20.22 -21.24
C VAL A 144 -4.97 -19.09 -22.27
N MET A 145 -5.80 -19.18 -23.32
CA MET A 145 -5.91 -18.10 -24.30
C MET A 145 -6.55 -16.84 -23.72
N LEU A 146 -7.54 -16.98 -22.83
CA LEU A 146 -8.09 -15.83 -22.10
C LEU A 146 -7.00 -15.13 -21.28
N MET A 147 -6.16 -15.89 -20.56
CA MET A 147 -5.05 -15.34 -19.79
C MET A 147 -3.98 -14.69 -20.68
N SER A 148 -3.64 -15.31 -21.82
CA SER A 148 -2.71 -14.75 -22.80
C SER A 148 -3.17 -13.39 -23.30
N LEU A 149 -4.46 -13.24 -23.63
CA LEU A 149 -5.01 -11.98 -24.13
C LEU A 149 -4.77 -10.81 -23.16
N PHE A 150 -4.89 -11.05 -21.85
CA PHE A 150 -4.59 -10.03 -20.84
C PHE A 150 -3.08 -9.79 -20.67
N LEU A 151 -2.26 -10.83 -20.83
CA LEU A 151 -0.82 -10.71 -20.74
C LEU A 151 -0.24 -9.93 -21.93
N ASP A 152 -0.72 -10.23 -23.14
CA ASP A 152 -0.32 -9.57 -24.38
C ASP A 152 -0.65 -8.07 -24.30
N ASP A 153 -1.87 -7.70 -23.90
CA ASP A 153 -2.25 -6.29 -23.70
C ASP A 153 -1.33 -5.58 -22.67
N LEU A 154 -0.94 -6.28 -21.59
CA LEU A 154 -0.10 -5.70 -20.54
C LEU A 154 1.35 -5.48 -21.00
N LEU A 155 1.88 -6.41 -21.81
CA LEU A 155 3.22 -6.32 -22.39
C LEU A 155 3.30 -5.28 -23.52
N ASP A 156 2.23 -5.11 -24.29
CA ASP A 156 2.16 -4.10 -25.34
C ASP A 156 2.12 -2.67 -24.75
N ASP A 157 1.37 -2.46 -23.66
CA ASP A 157 1.35 -1.19 -22.93
C ASP A 157 2.75 -0.83 -22.34
N GLU A 158 3.50 -1.82 -21.85
CA GLU A 158 4.86 -1.62 -21.30
C GLU A 158 5.88 -1.25 -22.40
N GLN A 159 5.81 -1.91 -23.56
CA GLN A 159 6.69 -1.59 -24.70
C GLN A 159 6.43 -0.19 -25.26
N ALA A 160 5.16 0.23 -25.33
CA ALA A 160 4.80 1.56 -25.80
C ALA A 160 5.33 2.67 -24.86
N ALA A 161 5.36 2.43 -23.55
CA ALA A 161 5.90 3.37 -22.58
C ALA A 161 7.44 3.50 -22.69
N LEU A 162 8.15 2.39 -22.91
CA LEU A 162 9.61 2.38 -23.04
C LEU A 162 10.12 3.00 -24.34
N LEU A 163 9.30 3.06 -25.40
CA LEU A 163 9.64 3.72 -26.66
C LEU A 163 9.41 5.24 -26.64
N GLN A 164 8.83 5.77 -25.55
CA GLN A 164 8.57 7.21 -25.37
C GLN A 164 9.62 7.91 -24.49
N GLU A 165 10.56 7.18 -23.89
CA GLU A 165 11.79 7.70 -23.26
C GLU A 165 12.98 7.70 -24.25
#